data_AF-A0CY98-F1
#
_entry.id   AF-A0CY98-F1
#
_cell.length_a   1.000
_cell.length_b   1.000
_cell.length_c   1.000
_cell.angle_alpha   90.00
_cell.angle_beta   90.00
_cell.angle_gamma   90.00
#
_symmetry.space_group_name_H-M   'P 1'
#
loop_
_entity.id
_entity.type
_entity.pdbx_description
1 polymer ?
#
loop_
_entity_poly.entity_id
_entity_poly.type
_entity_poly.pdbx_seq_one_letter_code
_entity_poly.pdbx_strand_id
1 'polypeptide(L)'
;MIASNELVLGDQQTQIMMQTQINQVSFLLKFNSFNSYFQEWLYKLYYVFFSFADFWTYAKSVTNTSNYDNHKNLNSQPRCSACNEEIGGDGKVFHVLGVKDSMMSFKIGEFGVILTKRIVIGTLLLILTLGVLWYRIIEMPTQQWMDYHQHYNPNITISDTWTDYLEKCSKEKIFQNLQNQQICYQKYIDRTIVDWKGYAIRVEDNQQSLMKFLHHSVNILVKMDPAESEFHPDLLLTADSEIATELSSEIEKLERGSEFIFTAIIKSIGDYQNIRHFHLLNITKLEGYIEIPPHLHQQSRYGNSQQFLAQSTD
;
A
#
# COMPACT_ATOMS: atom_id res chain seq x y z
N MET A 1 59.76 -23.63 7.97
CA MET A 1 58.63 -23.79 8.92
C MET A 1 57.37 -23.46 8.15
N ILE A 2 56.63 -24.49 7.75
CA ILE A 2 55.33 -24.36 7.07
C ILE A 2 54.32 -24.77 8.12
N ALA A 3 53.62 -23.79 8.70
CA ALA A 3 52.52 -24.04 9.63
C ALA A 3 51.22 -24.08 8.81
N SER A 4 50.52 -25.20 8.92
CA SER A 4 49.29 -25.55 8.25
C SER A 4 48.09 -24.75 8.77
N ASN A 5 47.32 -24.16 7.83
CA ASN A 5 46.14 -23.33 8.06
C ASN A 5 44.80 -24.11 8.04
N GLU A 6 44.79 -25.40 8.42
CA GLU A 6 43.62 -26.27 8.18
C GLU A 6 42.56 -26.30 9.30
N LEU A 7 42.65 -25.47 10.35
CA LEU A 7 41.81 -25.66 11.55
C LEU A 7 40.63 -24.68 11.75
N VAL A 8 40.32 -23.79 10.80
CA VAL A 8 39.29 -22.74 11.01
C VAL A 8 38.04 -22.89 10.11
N LEU A 9 37.91 -23.97 9.34
CA LEU A 9 36.74 -24.18 8.46
C LEU A 9 35.62 -25.05 9.08
N GLY A 10 35.85 -25.67 10.24
CA GLY A 10 34.90 -26.61 10.85
C GLY A 10 33.68 -25.97 11.52
N ASP A 11 33.77 -24.71 11.96
CA ASP A 11 32.74 -24.11 12.84
C ASP A 11 31.77 -23.16 12.10
N GLN A 12 32.15 -22.67 10.91
CA GLN A 12 31.27 -21.81 10.10
C GLN A 12 30.09 -22.59 9.49
N GLN A 13 30.29 -23.87 9.14
CA GLN A 13 29.27 -24.65 8.46
C GLN A 13 28.09 -25.00 9.39
N THR A 14 28.36 -25.17 10.69
CA THR A 14 27.36 -25.43 11.73
C THR A 14 26.50 -24.20 12.02
N GLN A 15 27.10 -23.01 12.03
CA GLN A 15 26.36 -21.76 12.26
C GLN A 15 25.47 -21.37 11.08
N ILE A 16 25.91 -21.63 9.84
CA ILE A 16 25.08 -21.41 8.64
C ILE A 16 23.85 -22.32 8.66
N MET A 17 23.99 -23.59 9.05
CA MET A 17 22.85 -24.51 9.12
C MET A 17 21.82 -24.11 10.19
N MET A 18 22.25 -23.66 11.37
CA MET A 18 21.34 -23.17 12.42
C MET A 18 20.58 -21.91 11.99
N GLN A 19 21.24 -20.97 11.31
CA GLN A 19 20.61 -19.72 10.89
C GLN A 19 19.57 -19.95 9.77
N THR A 20 19.80 -20.89 8.85
CA THR A 20 18.79 -21.28 7.85
C THR A 20 17.54 -21.88 8.49
N GLN A 21 17.66 -22.65 9.57
CA GLN A 21 16.47 -23.21 10.24
C GLN A 21 15.67 -22.15 10.99
N ILE A 22 16.32 -21.19 11.64
CA ILE A 22 15.61 -20.09 12.35
C ILE A 22 14.89 -19.17 11.35
N ASN A 23 15.51 -18.85 10.22
CA ASN A 23 14.89 -18.03 9.18
C ASN A 23 13.72 -18.75 8.48
N GLN A 24 13.80 -20.07 8.28
CA GLN A 24 12.69 -20.86 7.74
C GLN A 24 11.51 -20.93 8.72
N VAL A 25 11.76 -21.08 10.02
CA VAL A 25 10.69 -21.09 11.04
C VAL A 25 10.02 -19.72 11.17
N SER A 26 10.80 -18.63 11.16
CA SER A 26 10.27 -17.25 11.17
C SER A 26 9.43 -16.95 9.92
N PHE A 27 9.89 -17.38 8.74
CA PHE A 27 9.15 -17.23 7.48
C PHE A 27 7.86 -18.05 7.49
N LEU A 28 7.89 -19.31 7.95
CA LEU A 28 6.70 -20.17 8.04
C LEU A 28 5.67 -19.64 9.05
N LEU A 29 6.11 -19.06 10.17
CA LEU A 29 5.22 -18.44 11.14
C LEU A 29 4.58 -17.15 10.61
N LYS A 30 5.34 -16.32 9.89
CA LYS A 30 4.79 -15.12 9.21
C LYS A 30 3.87 -15.48 8.04
N PHE A 31 4.19 -16.52 7.29
CA PHE A 31 3.37 -16.99 6.17
C PHE A 31 2.05 -17.60 6.66
N ASN A 32 2.07 -18.36 7.76
CA ASN A 32 0.83 -18.90 8.35
C ASN A 32 -0.07 -17.81 8.96
N SER A 33 0.52 -16.78 9.57
CA SER A 33 -0.22 -15.61 10.04
C SER A 33 -0.84 -14.83 8.87
N PHE A 34 -0.07 -14.55 7.82
CA PHE A 34 -0.58 -13.85 6.64
C PHE A 34 -1.67 -14.65 5.91
N ASN A 35 -1.52 -15.97 5.82
CA ASN A 35 -2.48 -16.83 5.14
C ASN A 35 -3.79 -16.95 5.93
N SER A 36 -3.77 -16.92 7.27
CA SER A 36 -5.03 -16.92 8.05
C SER A 36 -5.79 -15.60 7.91
N TYR A 37 -5.09 -14.47 7.97
CA TYR A 37 -5.70 -13.15 7.76
C TYR A 37 -6.19 -12.95 6.33
N PHE A 38 -5.46 -13.44 5.34
CA PHE A 38 -5.86 -13.35 3.93
C PHE A 38 -7.05 -14.26 3.60
N GLN A 39 -7.09 -15.48 4.15
CA GLN A 39 -8.26 -16.37 4.04
C GLN A 39 -9.50 -15.76 4.70
N GLU A 40 -9.36 -15.15 5.88
CA GLU A 40 -10.47 -14.48 6.57
C GLU A 40 -10.94 -13.24 5.80
N TRP A 41 -10.02 -12.50 5.18
CA TRP A 41 -10.33 -11.36 4.32
C TRP A 41 -11.05 -11.78 3.04
N LEU A 42 -10.56 -12.80 2.33
CA LEU A 42 -11.21 -13.35 1.13
C LEU A 42 -12.60 -13.90 1.45
N TYR A 43 -12.78 -14.55 2.60
CA TYR A 43 -14.08 -15.02 3.04
C TYR A 43 -15.04 -13.84 3.25
N LYS A 44 -14.62 -12.80 3.96
CA LYS A 44 -15.46 -11.60 4.19
C LYS A 44 -15.76 -10.83 2.89
N LEU A 45 -14.79 -10.74 1.99
CA LEU A 45 -14.96 -10.06 0.70
C LEU A 45 -15.90 -10.84 -0.22
N TYR A 46 -15.83 -12.18 -0.18
CA TYR A 46 -16.76 -13.07 -0.86
C TYR A 46 -18.20 -12.83 -0.37
N TYR A 47 -18.44 -12.72 0.94
CA TYR A 47 -19.78 -12.41 1.46
C TYR A 47 -20.29 -11.03 1.05
N VAL A 48 -19.42 -10.02 1.02
CA VAL A 48 -19.79 -8.66 0.56
C VAL A 48 -20.12 -8.68 -0.93
N PHE A 49 -19.31 -9.34 -1.76
CA PHE A 49 -19.56 -9.45 -3.20
C PHE A 49 -20.84 -10.23 -3.52
N PHE A 50 -21.11 -11.34 -2.82
CA PHE A 50 -22.36 -12.08 -2.99
C PHE A 50 -23.56 -11.25 -2.56
N SER A 51 -23.45 -10.52 -1.44
CA SER A 51 -24.51 -9.60 -0.99
C SER A 51 -24.78 -8.48 -2.00
N PHE A 52 -23.75 -7.95 -2.66
CA PHE A 52 -23.88 -6.95 -3.72
C PHE A 52 -24.44 -7.53 -5.03
N ALA A 53 -24.06 -8.76 -5.39
CA ALA A 53 -24.59 -9.44 -6.58
C ALA A 53 -26.09 -9.75 -6.42
N ASP A 54 -26.49 -10.19 -5.22
CA ASP A 54 -27.89 -10.40 -4.86
C ASP A 54 -28.65 -9.07 -4.81
N PHE A 55 -28.04 -8.01 -4.31
CA PHE A 55 -28.62 -6.66 -4.35
C PHE A 55 -28.80 -6.13 -5.78
N TRP A 56 -27.82 -6.35 -6.66
CA TRP A 56 -27.87 -5.88 -8.05
C TRP A 56 -28.90 -6.64 -8.89
N THR A 57 -28.95 -7.97 -8.76
CA THR A 57 -29.98 -8.80 -9.41
C THR A 57 -31.38 -8.43 -8.90
N TYR A 58 -31.49 -8.12 -7.61
CA TYR A 58 -32.71 -7.63 -6.99
C TYR A 58 -33.13 -6.24 -7.48
N ALA A 59 -32.22 -5.27 -7.54
CA ALA A 59 -32.49 -3.93 -8.05
C ALA A 59 -32.95 -3.97 -9.53
N LYS A 60 -32.34 -4.84 -10.33
CA LYS A 60 -32.72 -5.08 -11.73
C LYS A 60 -34.10 -5.73 -11.88
N SER A 61 -34.52 -6.54 -10.91
CA SER A 61 -35.87 -7.12 -10.85
C SER A 61 -36.94 -6.05 -10.56
N VAL A 62 -36.66 -5.14 -9.62
CA VAL A 62 -37.59 -4.07 -9.21
C VAL A 62 -37.77 -3.01 -10.30
N THR A 63 -36.73 -2.68 -11.08
CA THR A 63 -36.87 -1.71 -12.17
C THR A 63 -37.60 -2.26 -13.38
N ASN A 64 -37.54 -3.57 -13.63
CA ASN A 64 -38.26 -4.21 -14.72
C ASN A 64 -39.76 -4.39 -14.45
N THR A 65 -40.20 -4.44 -13.19
CA THR A 65 -41.64 -4.50 -12.84
C THR A 65 -42.32 -3.13 -12.85
N SER A 66 -41.57 -2.03 -12.69
CA SER A 66 -42.12 -0.67 -12.72
C SER A 66 -42.57 -0.20 -14.12
N ASN A 67 -42.02 -0.79 -15.19
CA ASN A 67 -42.36 -0.39 -16.56
C ASN A 67 -43.52 -1.17 -17.20
N TYR A 68 -44.17 -2.10 -16.47
CA TYR A 68 -45.20 -2.96 -17.05
C TYR A 68 -46.65 -2.54 -16.72
N ASP A 69 -46.85 -1.55 -15.84
CA ASP A 69 -48.18 -1.25 -15.27
C ASP A 69 -48.92 -0.04 -15.86
N ASN A 70 -48.40 0.62 -16.90
CA ASN A 70 -49.10 1.78 -17.48
C ASN A 70 -49.88 1.50 -18.77
N HIS A 71 -49.96 0.26 -19.26
CA HIS A 71 -50.88 -0.06 -20.34
C HIS A 71 -51.23 -1.54 -20.34
N LYS A 72 -52.33 -1.94 -19.68
CA LYS A 72 -53.14 -3.06 -20.16
C LYS A 72 -54.54 -3.07 -19.58
N ASN A 73 -55.49 -3.07 -20.51
CA ASN A 73 -56.90 -3.33 -20.32
C ASN A 73 -57.15 -4.49 -19.37
N LEU A 74 -58.09 -4.28 -18.44
CA LEU A 74 -58.72 -5.33 -17.65
C LEU A 74 -59.14 -6.49 -18.58
N ASN A 75 -58.68 -7.71 -18.28
CA ASN A 75 -59.23 -9.02 -18.69
C ASN A 75 -58.33 -9.96 -19.54
N SER A 76 -57.02 -9.73 -19.69
CA SER A 76 -56.15 -10.79 -20.28
C SER A 76 -54.96 -11.12 -19.38
N GLN A 77 -55.00 -12.27 -18.72
CA GLN A 77 -53.85 -12.82 -17.98
C GLN A 77 -52.70 -13.14 -18.96
N PRO A 78 -51.44 -12.81 -18.61
CA PRO A 78 -50.29 -13.09 -19.47
C PRO A 78 -50.05 -14.62 -19.57
N ARG A 79 -50.02 -15.14 -20.80
CA ARG A 79 -49.70 -16.54 -21.12
C ARG A 79 -48.30 -16.65 -21.72
N CYS A 80 -47.61 -17.76 -21.45
CA CYS A 80 -46.32 -18.06 -22.06
C CYS A 80 -46.45 -18.15 -23.58
N SER A 81 -45.65 -17.42 -24.35
CA SER A 81 -45.73 -17.45 -25.82
C SER A 81 -45.29 -18.78 -26.43
N ALA A 82 -44.57 -19.62 -25.69
CA ALA A 82 -44.06 -20.91 -26.17
C ALA A 82 -44.97 -22.11 -25.82
N CYS A 83 -45.53 -22.15 -24.60
CA CYS A 83 -46.36 -23.27 -24.13
C CYS A 83 -47.82 -22.90 -23.84
N ASN A 84 -48.18 -21.61 -23.96
CA ASN A 84 -49.52 -21.08 -23.73
C ASN A 84 -50.11 -21.32 -22.31
N GLU A 85 -49.29 -21.78 -21.35
CA GLU A 85 -49.68 -21.87 -19.94
C GLU A 85 -49.72 -20.47 -19.30
N GLU A 86 -50.63 -20.31 -18.33
CA GLU A 86 -50.81 -19.08 -17.56
C GLU A 86 -49.61 -18.87 -16.63
N ILE A 87 -48.82 -17.84 -16.90
CA ILE A 87 -47.66 -17.50 -16.06
C ILE A 87 -48.18 -16.63 -14.92
N GLY A 88 -48.15 -17.17 -13.70
CA GLY A 88 -48.42 -16.40 -12.48
C GLY A 88 -49.80 -16.60 -11.85
N GLY A 89 -50.52 -17.68 -12.16
CA GLY A 89 -51.81 -18.02 -11.52
C GLY A 89 -51.77 -18.03 -9.98
N ASP A 90 -50.59 -18.28 -9.40
CA ASP A 90 -50.40 -18.37 -7.95
C ASP A 90 -49.67 -17.15 -7.35
N GLY A 91 -49.33 -16.12 -8.14
CA GLY A 91 -48.62 -14.93 -7.66
C GLY A 91 -47.17 -15.17 -7.18
N LYS A 92 -46.57 -16.32 -7.47
CA LYS A 92 -45.22 -16.70 -7.02
C LYS A 92 -44.20 -16.58 -8.15
N VAL A 93 -43.74 -15.37 -8.43
CA VAL A 93 -42.60 -15.13 -9.34
C VAL A 93 -41.42 -14.68 -8.48
N PHE A 94 -40.49 -15.62 -8.25
CA PHE A 94 -39.21 -15.54 -7.52
C PHE A 94 -39.26 -15.25 -6.01
N HIS A 95 -39.47 -16.29 -5.20
CA HIS A 95 -39.11 -16.29 -3.78
C HIS A 95 -37.65 -16.70 -3.58
N VAL A 96 -36.71 -15.75 -3.70
CA VAL A 96 -35.33 -16.00 -3.22
C VAL A 96 -35.26 -15.91 -1.69
N LEU A 97 -36.21 -15.22 -1.05
CA LEU A 97 -36.48 -15.29 0.38
C LEU A 97 -38.00 -15.30 0.57
N GLY A 98 -38.56 -16.34 1.19
CA GLY A 98 -40.00 -16.53 1.43
C GLY A 98 -40.64 -15.52 2.40
N VAL A 99 -40.13 -14.29 2.47
CA VAL A 99 -40.69 -13.24 3.31
C VAL A 99 -41.89 -12.65 2.58
N LYS A 100 -43.10 -13.01 3.02
CA LYS A 100 -44.34 -12.39 2.53
C LYS A 100 -44.26 -10.88 2.73
N ASP A 101 -44.28 -10.12 1.63
CA ASP A 101 -44.32 -8.65 1.66
C ASP A 101 -45.63 -8.24 2.37
N SER A 102 -45.50 -7.81 3.62
CA SER A 102 -46.60 -7.24 4.38
C SER A 102 -46.27 -5.79 4.70
N MET A 103 -47.30 -4.95 4.66
CA MET A 103 -47.18 -3.55 5.06
C MET A 103 -47.08 -3.47 6.58
N MET A 104 -46.16 -2.65 7.09
CA MET A 104 -46.06 -2.28 8.49
C MET A 104 -46.38 -0.79 8.59
N SER A 105 -47.35 -0.44 9.44
CA SER A 105 -47.69 0.94 9.73
C SER A 105 -47.19 1.31 11.12
N PHE A 106 -46.32 2.30 11.19
CA PHE A 106 -45.85 2.88 12.44
C PHE A 106 -46.53 4.24 12.64
N LYS A 107 -47.15 4.47 13.80
CA LYS A 107 -47.73 5.77 14.16
C LYS A 107 -46.82 6.42 15.20
N ILE A 108 -46.26 7.58 14.87
CA ILE A 108 -45.42 8.40 15.75
C ILE A 108 -46.13 9.73 15.93
N GLY A 109 -46.82 9.90 17.07
CA GLY A 109 -47.69 11.05 17.30
C GLY A 109 -48.86 11.12 16.31
N GLU A 110 -48.98 12.22 15.58
CA GLU A 110 -49.99 12.43 14.54
C GLU A 110 -49.56 11.91 13.15
N PHE A 111 -48.28 11.57 12.96
CA PHE A 111 -47.76 11.08 11.69
C PHE A 111 -47.80 9.54 11.61
N GLY A 112 -48.32 9.04 10.48
CA GLY A 112 -48.30 7.61 10.13
C GLY A 112 -47.30 7.35 9.01
N VAL A 113 -46.32 6.47 9.26
CA VAL A 113 -45.37 6.00 8.25
C VAL A 113 -45.71 4.56 7.90
N ILE A 114 -46.00 4.31 6.62
CA ILE A 114 -46.26 2.97 6.09
C ILE A 114 -45.01 2.52 5.33
N LEU A 115 -44.34 1.49 5.84
CA LEU A 115 -43.16 0.88 5.23
C LEU A 115 -43.44 -0.56 4.86
N THR A 116 -42.91 -1.02 3.74
CA THR A 116 -42.90 -2.45 3.42
C THR A 116 -41.81 -3.14 4.23
N LYS A 117 -42.05 -4.38 4.67
CA LYS A 117 -41.04 -5.21 5.38
C LYS A 117 -39.68 -5.21 4.68
N ARG A 118 -39.71 -5.25 3.35
CA ARG A 118 -38.56 -5.20 2.45
C ARG A 118 -37.71 -3.93 2.63
N ILE A 119 -38.33 -2.75 2.70
CA ILE A 119 -37.61 -1.49 2.95
C ILE A 119 -37.00 -1.52 4.37
N VAL A 120 -37.75 -2.02 5.35
CA VAL A 120 -37.24 -2.13 6.74
C VAL A 120 -36.01 -3.03 6.81
N ILE A 121 -36.05 -4.20 6.17
CA ILE A 121 -34.90 -5.14 6.12
C ILE A 121 -33.73 -4.50 5.36
N GLY A 122 -33.97 -3.87 4.22
CA GLY A 122 -32.93 -3.21 3.43
C GLY A 122 -32.22 -2.10 4.21
N THR A 123 -32.98 -1.24 4.89
CA THR A 123 -32.42 -0.17 5.74
C THR A 123 -31.64 -0.76 6.92
N LEU A 124 -32.13 -1.82 7.55
CA LEU A 124 -31.44 -2.49 8.66
C LEU A 124 -30.11 -3.11 8.21
N LEU A 125 -30.08 -3.77 7.04
CA LEU A 125 -28.85 -4.30 6.46
C LEU A 125 -27.86 -3.18 6.11
N LEU A 126 -28.35 -2.07 5.55
CA LEU A 126 -27.51 -0.91 5.27
C LEU A 126 -26.86 -0.36 6.55
N ILE A 127 -27.65 -0.17 7.62
CA ILE A 127 -27.15 0.29 8.92
C ILE A 127 -26.13 -0.69 9.49
N LEU A 128 -26.37 -2.00 9.39
CA LEU A 128 -25.40 -3.02 9.83
C LEU A 128 -24.10 -2.96 9.02
N THR A 129 -24.17 -2.84 7.70
CA THR A 129 -22.97 -2.73 6.85
C THR A 129 -22.17 -1.47 7.14
N LEU A 130 -22.83 -0.31 7.26
CA LEU A 130 -22.18 0.94 7.65
C LEU A 130 -21.63 0.88 9.08
N GLY A 131 -22.34 0.23 10.00
CA GLY A 131 -21.89 0.02 11.37
C GLY A 131 -20.64 -0.85 11.46
N VAL A 132 -20.56 -1.94 10.68
CA VAL A 132 -19.36 -2.78 10.58
C VAL A 132 -18.21 -2.01 9.95
N LEU A 133 -18.45 -1.25 8.88
CA LEU A 133 -17.43 -0.41 8.26
C LEU A 133 -16.92 0.65 9.23
N TRP A 134 -17.82 1.35 9.93
CA TRP A 134 -17.47 2.34 10.94
C TRP A 134 -16.68 1.74 12.10
N TYR A 135 -17.14 0.60 12.63
CA TYR A 135 -16.42 -0.16 13.64
C TYR A 135 -15.02 -0.54 13.17
N ARG A 136 -14.87 -0.99 11.92
CA ARG A 136 -13.56 -1.31 11.34
C ARG A 136 -12.67 -0.09 11.15
N ILE A 137 -13.22 1.06 10.80
CA ILE A 137 -12.44 2.31 10.69
C ILE A 137 -11.95 2.77 12.07
N ILE A 138 -12.76 2.59 13.12
CA ILE A 138 -12.37 2.94 14.50
C ILE A 138 -11.40 1.92 15.11
N GLU A 139 -11.64 0.63 14.88
CA GLU A 139 -10.85 -0.47 15.42
C GLU A 139 -9.57 -0.73 14.62
N MET A 140 -9.47 -0.23 13.38
CA MET A 140 -8.17 -0.12 12.71
C MET A 140 -7.27 0.59 13.69
N PRO A 141 -6.24 -0.09 14.24
CA PRO A 141 -5.44 0.47 15.30
C PRO A 141 -4.83 1.75 14.72
N THR A 142 -5.41 2.88 15.12
CA THR A 142 -4.84 4.19 14.85
C THR A 142 -3.44 4.21 15.42
N GLN A 143 -3.15 3.41 16.46
CA GLN A 143 -1.78 3.17 16.91
C GLN A 143 -0.87 2.47 15.90
N GLN A 144 -1.31 1.57 15.01
CA GLN A 144 -0.36 0.97 14.06
C GLN A 144 -0.06 1.90 12.87
N TRP A 145 -1.03 2.74 12.48
CA TRP A 145 -0.82 3.82 11.52
C TRP A 145 -0.11 5.03 12.15
N MET A 146 -0.44 5.37 13.39
CA MET A 146 0.22 6.42 14.18
C MET A 146 1.48 5.95 14.87
N ASP A 147 1.86 4.67 14.89
CA ASP A 147 3.20 4.23 15.32
C ASP A 147 4.16 4.30 14.12
N TYR A 148 3.64 4.14 12.89
CA TYR A 148 4.39 4.47 11.66
C TYR A 148 4.59 5.97 11.47
N HIS A 149 3.60 6.78 11.87
CA HIS A 149 3.66 8.25 11.87
C HIS A 149 3.83 8.85 13.27
N GLN A 150 4.17 8.05 14.29
CA GLN A 150 4.65 8.63 15.54
C GLN A 150 6.01 9.10 15.12
N HIS A 151 6.08 10.39 14.86
CA HIS A 151 7.31 11.15 14.89
C HIS A 151 7.88 10.89 16.28
N TYR A 152 8.58 9.76 16.43
CA TYR A 152 9.44 9.48 17.56
C TYR A 152 10.35 10.67 17.55
N ASN A 153 10.11 11.60 18.49
CA ASN A 153 10.65 12.94 18.44
C ASN A 153 12.16 12.75 18.35
N PRO A 154 12.77 12.94 17.18
CA PRO A 154 14.10 12.43 16.94
C PRO A 154 15.05 13.32 17.73
N ASN A 155 15.34 12.90 18.96
CA ASN A 155 16.02 13.74 19.93
C ASN A 155 17.53 13.84 19.66
N ILE A 156 18.05 13.14 18.64
CA ILE A 156 19.47 13.04 18.38
C ILE A 156 19.76 13.38 16.92
N THR A 157 20.09 14.65 16.69
CA THR A 157 20.83 15.07 15.49
C THR A 157 22.24 14.49 15.59
N ILE A 158 22.60 13.57 14.68
CA ILE A 158 23.96 13.01 14.66
C ILE A 158 24.78 13.77 13.62
N SER A 159 25.97 14.20 14.00
CA SER A 159 26.92 14.90 13.12
C SER A 159 27.73 13.95 12.21
N ASP A 160 27.30 12.71 12.05
CA ASP A 160 27.98 11.71 11.24
C ASP A 160 27.78 12.11 9.77
N THR A 161 28.87 12.22 9.01
CA THR A 161 28.79 12.41 7.56
C THR A 161 28.37 11.10 6.87
N TRP A 162 28.00 11.19 5.58
CA TRP A 162 27.74 10.00 4.77
C TRP A 162 28.91 9.01 4.78
N THR A 163 30.14 9.51 4.68
CA THR A 163 31.36 8.69 4.71
C THR A 163 31.53 7.99 6.07
N ASP A 164 31.28 8.70 7.18
CA ASP A 164 31.33 8.10 8.53
C ASP A 164 30.27 7.02 8.71
N TYR A 165 29.10 7.23 8.11
CA TYR A 165 28.04 6.23 8.09
C TYR A 165 28.44 4.99 7.30
N LEU A 166 29.04 5.13 6.11
CA LEU A 166 29.53 4.00 5.31
C LEU A 166 30.65 3.22 6.00
N GLU A 167 31.53 3.92 6.71
CA GLU A 167 32.57 3.26 7.48
C GLU A 167 31.97 2.36 8.58
N LYS A 168 30.81 2.71 9.15
CA LYS A 168 30.19 1.92 10.24
C LYS A 168 29.17 0.91 9.71
N CYS A 169 28.41 1.29 8.69
CA CYS A 169 27.16 0.67 8.27
C CYS A 169 27.03 0.51 6.75
N SER A 170 28.14 0.44 6.01
CA SER A 170 28.13 0.01 4.60
C SER A 170 27.49 -1.37 4.43
N LYS A 171 26.88 -1.61 3.26
CA LYS A 171 26.24 -2.90 2.95
C LYS A 171 27.19 -4.08 3.13
N GLU A 172 28.45 -3.88 2.75
CA GLU A 172 29.52 -4.88 2.92
C GLU A 172 29.74 -5.23 4.40
N LYS A 173 29.92 -4.22 5.27
CA LYS A 173 30.18 -4.44 6.71
C LYS A 173 28.99 -5.05 7.45
N ILE A 174 27.77 -4.68 7.06
CA ILE A 174 26.54 -5.27 7.61
C ILE A 174 26.46 -6.75 7.23
N PHE A 175 26.78 -7.10 5.99
CA PHE A 175 26.72 -8.48 5.51
C PHE A 175 27.80 -9.37 6.14
N GLN A 176 29.01 -8.84 6.32
CA GLN A 176 30.11 -9.58 6.92
C GLN A 176 29.88 -9.86 8.41
N ASN A 177 29.10 -9.04 9.13
CA ASN A 177 28.91 -9.17 10.57
C ASN A 177 27.50 -8.77 11.02
N LEU A 178 26.71 -9.77 11.45
CA LEU A 178 25.35 -9.60 11.98
C LEU A 178 25.30 -8.69 13.23
N GLN A 179 26.37 -8.66 14.03
CA GLN A 179 26.44 -7.77 15.19
C GLN A 179 26.52 -6.30 14.74
N ASN A 180 27.26 -6.01 13.67
CA ASN A 180 27.31 -4.66 13.09
C ASN A 180 25.94 -4.24 12.58
N GLN A 181 25.19 -5.17 11.95
CA GLN A 181 23.81 -4.92 11.57
C GLN A 181 23.00 -4.45 12.78
N GLN A 182 22.98 -5.21 13.88
CA GLN A 182 22.23 -4.85 15.08
C GLN A 182 22.64 -3.48 15.66
N ILE A 183 23.95 -3.18 15.70
CA ILE A 183 24.47 -1.89 16.16
C ILE A 183 23.95 -0.75 15.27
N CYS A 184 24.02 -0.92 13.94
CA CYS A 184 23.51 0.07 12.98
C CYS A 184 21.99 0.28 13.13
N TYR A 185 21.22 -0.81 13.26
CA TYR A 185 19.77 -0.76 13.49
C TYR A 185 19.45 0.04 14.76
N GLN A 186 20.10 -0.28 15.89
CA GLN A 186 19.82 0.37 17.17
C GLN A 186 20.27 1.83 17.23
N LYS A 187 21.36 2.17 16.53
CA LYS A 187 21.93 3.52 16.53
C LYS A 187 21.14 4.47 15.63
N TYR A 188 20.77 4.03 14.42
CA TYR A 188 20.31 4.93 13.36
C TYR A 188 18.80 4.92 13.12
N ILE A 189 18.16 3.74 13.12
CA ILE A 189 16.77 3.63 12.66
C ILE A 189 15.81 4.33 13.61
N ASP A 190 14.92 5.16 13.04
CA ASP A 190 13.86 5.93 13.70
C ASP A 190 14.33 6.90 14.80
N ARG A 191 15.64 7.12 14.94
CA ARG A 191 16.21 7.90 16.04
C ARG A 191 17.11 9.03 15.59
N THR A 192 17.68 8.90 14.40
CA THR A 192 18.68 9.83 13.89
C THR A 192 18.11 10.69 12.80
N ILE A 193 18.23 12.00 12.98
CA ILE A 193 18.18 12.95 11.88
C ILE A 193 19.60 13.12 11.32
N VAL A 194 19.71 13.05 10.01
CA VAL A 194 20.93 13.34 9.27
C VAL A 194 20.72 14.52 8.34
N ASP A 195 21.77 15.32 8.17
CA ASP A 195 21.86 16.42 7.22
C ASP A 195 22.96 16.10 6.21
N TRP A 196 22.58 15.52 5.08
CA TRP A 196 23.53 15.01 4.09
C TRP A 196 23.34 15.66 2.72
N LYS A 197 24.35 15.50 1.89
CA LYS A 197 24.39 16.00 0.52
C LYS A 197 24.34 14.84 -0.46
N GLY A 198 23.54 14.98 -1.52
CA GLY A 198 23.43 13.98 -2.57
C GLY A 198 22.98 14.58 -3.89
N TYR A 199 22.84 13.72 -4.90
CA TYR A 199 22.46 14.10 -6.25
C TYR A 199 21.17 13.39 -6.67
N ALA A 200 20.23 14.13 -7.24
CA ALA A 200 18.92 13.60 -7.56
C ALA A 200 19.02 12.71 -8.81
N ILE A 201 18.67 11.43 -8.72
CA ILE A 201 18.58 10.55 -9.90
C ILE A 201 17.21 10.72 -10.55
N ARG A 202 16.17 10.75 -9.71
CA ARG A 202 14.78 10.75 -10.14
C ARG A 202 13.87 11.20 -9.00
N VAL A 203 12.88 12.01 -9.35
CA VAL A 203 11.77 12.41 -8.47
C VAL A 203 10.48 11.80 -9.02
N GLU A 204 9.79 11.01 -8.20
CA GLU A 204 8.48 10.46 -8.48
C GLU A 204 7.43 11.16 -7.64
N ASP A 205 6.47 11.79 -8.30
CA ASP A 205 5.33 12.42 -7.66
C ASP A 205 4.12 11.50 -7.79
N ASN A 206 3.68 10.97 -6.65
CA ASN A 206 2.59 10.02 -6.53
C ASN A 206 1.28 10.68 -6.08
N GLN A 207 1.20 12.02 -5.98
CA GLN A 207 0.01 12.71 -5.48
C GLN A 207 -1.26 12.45 -6.30
N GLN A 208 -1.12 12.08 -7.58
CA GLN A 208 -2.26 11.75 -8.45
C GLN A 208 -2.94 10.41 -8.12
N SER A 209 -2.29 9.54 -7.34
CA SER A 209 -2.82 8.22 -7.00
C SER A 209 -3.30 8.20 -5.56
N LEU A 210 -4.63 8.10 -5.36
CA LEU A 210 -5.26 8.11 -4.03
C LEU A 210 -4.68 7.04 -3.09
N MET A 211 -4.34 5.85 -3.60
CA MET A 211 -3.72 4.79 -2.80
C MET A 211 -2.26 5.06 -2.43
N LYS A 212 -1.50 5.73 -3.32
CA LYS A 212 -0.08 6.05 -3.03
C LYS A 212 0.06 7.31 -2.18
N PHE A 213 -0.87 8.25 -2.34
CA PHE A 213 -0.96 9.48 -1.56
C PHE A 213 -1.03 9.21 -0.04
N LEU A 214 -1.66 8.11 0.37
CA LEU A 214 -1.81 7.75 1.78
C LEU A 214 -0.51 7.27 2.45
N HIS A 215 0.53 6.92 1.68
CA HIS A 215 1.74 6.34 2.24
C HIS A 215 2.99 7.19 1.97
N HIS A 216 3.29 7.50 0.70
CA HIS A 216 4.44 8.34 0.32
C HIS A 216 4.10 9.13 -0.93
N SER A 217 3.88 10.43 -0.74
CA SER A 217 3.42 11.31 -1.82
C SER A 217 4.52 11.62 -2.83
N VAL A 218 5.78 11.69 -2.39
CA VAL A 218 6.95 11.91 -3.25
C VAL A 218 8.06 10.92 -2.88
N ASN A 219 8.68 10.33 -3.90
CA ASN A 219 9.88 9.49 -3.77
C ASN A 219 11.05 10.13 -4.53
N ILE A 220 12.21 10.24 -3.91
CA ILE A 220 13.43 10.76 -4.53
C ILE A 220 14.53 9.69 -4.45
N LEU A 221 14.99 9.22 -5.60
CA LEU A 221 16.16 8.34 -5.69
C LEU A 221 17.42 9.19 -5.71
N VAL A 222 18.38 8.86 -4.85
CA VAL A 222 19.56 9.69 -4.59
C VAL A 222 20.84 8.91 -4.85
N LYS A 223 21.79 9.59 -5.50
CA LYS A 223 23.19 9.16 -5.61
C LYS A 223 24.02 9.91 -4.57
N MET A 224 24.83 9.21 -3.81
CA MET A 224 25.70 9.80 -2.80
C MET A 224 27.16 9.87 -3.30
N ASP A 225 27.98 10.65 -2.61
CA ASP A 225 29.42 10.74 -2.86
C ASP A 225 30.18 10.56 -1.53
N PRO A 226 30.98 9.48 -1.38
CA PRO A 226 31.21 8.41 -2.36
C PRO A 226 29.97 7.51 -2.55
N ALA A 227 29.78 6.98 -3.76
CA ALA A 227 28.70 6.05 -4.05
C ALA A 227 29.01 4.64 -3.52
N GLU A 228 28.01 3.92 -2.99
CA GLU A 228 28.18 2.51 -2.60
C GLU A 228 28.09 1.57 -3.79
N SER A 229 27.36 1.96 -4.83
CA SER A 229 27.21 1.21 -6.08
C SER A 229 27.40 2.15 -7.27
N GLU A 230 27.98 1.67 -8.36
CA GLU A 230 28.14 2.48 -9.59
C GLU A 230 26.79 2.70 -10.30
N PHE A 231 25.97 1.65 -10.41
CA PHE A 231 24.77 1.66 -11.28
C PHE A 231 23.44 1.85 -10.54
N HIS A 232 23.43 1.69 -9.22
CA HIS A 232 22.20 1.75 -8.44
C HIS A 232 22.09 3.06 -7.64
N PRO A 233 20.85 3.49 -7.33
CA PRO A 233 20.63 4.52 -6.32
C PRO A 233 21.14 4.04 -4.96
N ASP A 234 21.76 4.94 -4.20
CA ASP A 234 22.26 4.63 -2.86
C ASP A 234 21.12 4.74 -1.84
N LEU A 235 20.28 5.78 -1.96
CA LEU A 235 19.18 6.08 -1.04
C LEU A 235 17.84 6.30 -1.76
N LEU A 236 16.76 5.94 -1.07
CA LEU A 236 15.39 6.34 -1.36
C LEU A 236 14.93 7.31 -0.26
N LEU A 237 14.70 8.57 -0.61
CA LEU A 237 14.01 9.53 0.26
C LEU A 237 12.52 9.48 -0.05
N THR A 238 11.67 9.42 0.96
CA THR A 238 10.22 9.54 0.82
C THR A 238 9.69 10.72 1.63
N ALA A 239 8.76 11.47 1.05
CA ALA A 239 8.07 12.54 1.75
C ALA A 239 6.58 12.22 1.90
N ASP A 240 6.08 12.36 3.12
CA ASP A 240 4.66 12.30 3.42
C ASP A 240 3.93 13.49 2.78
N SER A 241 2.61 13.42 2.64
CA SER A 241 1.81 14.41 1.89
C SER A 241 1.96 15.84 2.40
N GLU A 242 2.04 16.02 3.72
CA GLU A 242 2.25 17.32 4.36
C GLU A 242 3.61 17.91 3.98
N ILE A 243 4.70 17.16 4.22
CA ILE A 243 6.07 17.58 3.91
C ILE A 243 6.27 17.82 2.42
N ALA A 244 5.71 16.97 1.55
CA ALA A 244 5.82 17.17 0.10
C ALA A 244 5.07 18.42 -0.37
N THR A 245 3.96 18.76 0.27
CA THR A 245 3.22 20.00 -0.04
C THR A 245 4.03 21.21 0.38
N GLU A 246 4.60 21.19 1.60
CA GLU A 246 5.48 22.25 2.11
C GLU A 246 6.72 22.45 1.23
N LEU A 247 7.39 21.36 0.84
CA LEU A 247 8.63 21.38 0.08
C LEU A 247 8.43 21.38 -1.44
N SER A 248 7.19 21.48 -1.92
CA SER A 248 6.83 21.37 -3.35
C SER A 248 7.71 22.24 -4.26
N SER A 249 7.90 23.51 -3.88
CA SER A 249 8.72 24.44 -4.67
C SER A 249 10.20 24.08 -4.75
N GLU A 250 10.77 23.41 -3.74
CA GLU A 250 12.16 22.94 -3.77
C GLU A 250 12.27 21.62 -4.55
N ILE A 251 11.32 20.71 -4.36
CA ILE A 251 11.25 19.42 -5.06
C ILE A 251 11.12 19.63 -6.58
N GLU A 252 10.31 20.59 -7.02
CA GLU A 252 10.14 20.92 -8.45
C GLU A 252 11.42 21.43 -9.11
N LYS A 253 12.35 22.03 -8.36
CA LYS A 253 13.64 22.50 -8.88
C LYS A 253 14.65 21.37 -9.12
N LEU A 254 14.39 20.18 -8.59
CA LEU A 254 15.32 19.05 -8.69
C LEU A 254 15.22 18.38 -10.06
N GLU A 255 16.28 18.56 -10.84
CA GLU A 255 16.48 17.84 -12.09
C GLU A 255 17.43 16.66 -11.86
N ARG A 256 17.43 15.67 -12.77
CA ARG A 256 18.40 14.57 -12.72
C ARG A 256 19.82 15.13 -12.71
N GLY A 257 20.63 14.71 -11.76
CA GLY A 257 22.01 15.16 -11.56
C GLY A 257 22.14 16.35 -10.63
N SER A 258 21.05 17.05 -10.29
CA SER A 258 21.10 18.23 -9.40
C SER A 258 21.62 17.84 -8.02
N GLU A 259 22.59 18.59 -7.53
CA GLU A 259 23.06 18.51 -6.16
C GLU A 259 22.06 19.17 -5.21
N PHE A 260 21.85 18.56 -4.04
CA PHE A 260 21.01 19.14 -2.99
C PHE A 260 21.46 18.65 -1.62
N ILE A 261 21.10 19.43 -0.60
CA ILE A 261 21.20 19.02 0.81
C ILE A 261 19.82 18.60 1.27
N PHE A 262 19.75 17.53 2.06
CA PHE A 262 18.52 17.06 2.66
C PHE A 262 18.71 16.77 4.15
N THR A 263 17.64 17.05 4.90
CA THR A 263 17.46 16.62 6.28
C THR A 263 16.50 15.44 6.28
N ALA A 264 16.88 14.30 6.85
CA ALA A 264 16.04 13.11 6.82
C ALA A 264 16.21 12.19 8.04
N ILE A 265 15.17 11.38 8.32
CA ILE A 265 15.18 10.33 9.34
C ILE A 265 15.47 8.99 8.66
N ILE A 266 16.42 8.23 9.20
CA ILE A 266 16.74 6.89 8.68
C ILE A 266 15.63 5.90 9.08
N LYS A 267 14.93 5.31 8.10
CA LYS A 267 13.88 4.30 8.33
C LYS A 267 14.35 2.88 8.09
N SER A 268 15.22 2.68 7.11
CA SER A 268 15.83 1.39 6.82
C SER A 268 17.28 1.58 6.43
N ILE A 269 18.17 0.79 7.03
CA ILE A 269 19.57 0.75 6.62
C ILE A 269 19.77 0.02 5.29
N GLY A 270 18.76 -0.69 4.76
CA GLY A 270 18.87 -1.44 3.50
C GLY A 270 19.82 -2.63 3.57
N ASP A 271 19.90 -3.36 2.45
CA ASP A 271 20.81 -4.49 2.24
C ASP A 271 21.21 -4.55 0.75
N TYR A 272 21.70 -5.69 0.25
CA TYR A 272 22.06 -5.84 -1.17
C TYR A 272 20.85 -5.83 -2.11
N GLN A 273 19.68 -6.23 -1.65
CA GLN A 273 18.44 -6.30 -2.43
C GLN A 273 17.55 -5.07 -2.21
N ASN A 274 17.63 -4.47 -1.02
CA ASN A 274 16.78 -3.38 -0.58
C ASN A 274 17.59 -2.08 -0.52
N ILE A 275 17.07 -1.04 -1.17
CA ILE A 275 17.62 0.31 -1.06
C ILE A 275 17.46 0.84 0.37
N ARG A 276 18.38 1.69 0.82
CA ARG A 276 18.23 2.36 2.11
C ARG A 276 17.09 3.36 2.02
N HIS A 277 16.25 3.42 3.05
CA HIS A 277 15.02 4.19 3.03
C HIS A 277 15.04 5.24 4.14
N PHE A 278 14.76 6.48 3.75
CA PHE A 278 14.85 7.66 4.58
C PHE A 278 13.56 8.47 4.43
N HIS A 279 13.05 9.02 5.52
CA HIS A 279 11.93 9.96 5.48
C HIS A 279 12.47 11.38 5.43
N LEU A 280 12.13 12.10 4.36
CA LEU A 280 12.53 13.49 4.14
C LEU A 280 11.83 14.40 5.15
N LEU A 281 12.59 15.33 5.73
CA LEU A 281 12.09 16.41 6.58
C LEU A 281 12.27 17.78 5.92
N ASN A 282 13.41 18.00 5.26
CA ASN A 282 13.71 19.24 4.56
C ASN A 282 14.64 18.98 3.37
N ILE A 283 14.60 19.87 2.38
CA ILE A 283 15.47 19.82 1.20
C ILE A 283 15.82 21.22 0.72
N THR A 284 17.04 21.39 0.20
CA THR A 284 17.47 22.65 -0.40
C THR A 284 18.36 22.34 -1.59
N LYS A 285 17.95 22.81 -2.78
CA LYS A 285 18.76 22.65 -4.00
C LYS A 285 20.05 23.46 -3.91
N LEU A 286 21.15 22.87 -4.38
CA LEU A 286 22.45 23.52 -4.55
C LEU A 286 22.75 23.74 -6.04
N GLU A 287 23.82 24.49 -6.33
CA GLU A 287 24.25 24.79 -7.72
C GLU A 287 25.04 23.65 -8.39
N GLY A 288 25.42 22.60 -7.65
CA GLY A 288 26.20 21.49 -8.19
C GLY A 288 25.40 20.56 -9.12
N TYR A 289 26.13 19.86 -9.98
CA TYR A 289 25.56 18.92 -10.95
C TYR A 289 26.53 17.76 -11.22
N ILE A 290 26.00 16.55 -11.33
CA ILE A 290 26.70 15.41 -11.92
C ILE A 290 25.89 14.82 -13.07
N GLU A 291 26.56 14.40 -14.13
CA GLU A 291 25.90 13.67 -15.21
C GLU A 291 25.60 12.24 -14.76
N ILE A 292 24.32 11.94 -14.53
CA ILE A 292 23.86 10.59 -14.18
C ILE A 292 23.29 9.96 -15.44
N PRO A 293 23.94 8.92 -16.00
CA PRO A 293 23.48 8.36 -17.24
C PRO A 293 22.05 7.79 -17.10
N PRO A 294 21.24 7.84 -18.15
CA PRO A 294 19.87 7.37 -18.15
C PRO A 294 19.82 5.83 -18.13
N HIS A 295 20.15 5.17 -17.01
CA HIS A 295 20.02 3.72 -16.90
C HIS A 295 18.67 3.27 -16.30
N LEU A 296 18.08 2.26 -16.96
CA LEU A 296 17.22 1.16 -16.47
C LEU A 296 15.98 1.40 -15.59
N HIS A 297 15.47 2.62 -15.47
CA HIS A 297 14.09 2.81 -15.00
C HIS A 297 13.22 3.36 -16.13
N GLN A 298 12.82 2.47 -17.05
CA GLN A 298 12.06 2.76 -18.28
C GLN A 298 10.74 3.53 -18.09
N GLN A 299 10.25 3.67 -16.86
CA GLN A 299 9.00 4.36 -16.54
C GLN A 299 9.26 5.70 -15.84
N SER A 300 9.98 6.64 -16.44
CA SER A 300 10.15 8.01 -15.89
C SER A 300 8.90 8.89 -16.12
N ARG A 301 8.62 9.84 -15.20
CA ARG A 301 7.64 10.94 -15.37
C ARG A 301 7.89 11.74 -16.67
N TYR A 302 9.15 11.82 -17.08
CA TYR A 302 9.58 12.29 -18.39
C TYR A 302 9.62 11.09 -19.35
N GLY A 303 8.54 10.87 -20.09
CA GLY A 303 8.28 9.66 -20.89
C GLY A 303 9.23 9.40 -22.07
N ASN A 304 10.51 9.13 -21.81
CA ASN A 304 11.48 8.72 -22.83
C ASN A 304 11.63 7.19 -22.89
N SER A 305 10.53 6.45 -22.95
CA SER A 305 10.56 5.00 -23.14
C SER A 305 10.92 4.56 -24.57
N GLN A 306 11.05 5.48 -25.53
CA GLN A 306 11.23 5.12 -26.95
C GLN A 306 12.57 5.50 -27.61
N GLN A 307 13.49 6.23 -26.98
CA GLN A 307 14.70 6.70 -27.67
C GLN A 307 15.95 5.81 -27.52
N PHE A 308 15.95 4.82 -26.61
CA PHE A 308 17.15 4.02 -26.35
C PHE A 308 17.33 2.77 -27.25
N LEU A 309 16.38 2.47 -28.14
CA LEU A 309 16.49 1.33 -29.06
C LEU A 309 16.96 1.72 -30.48
N ALA A 310 17.29 2.99 -30.74
CA ALA A 310 17.60 3.47 -32.09
C ALA A 310 19.07 3.88 -32.34
N GLN A 311 20.00 3.70 -31.39
CA GLN A 311 21.39 4.15 -31.55
C GLN A 311 22.47 3.11 -31.19
N SER A 312 22.26 1.83 -31.55
CA SER A 312 23.35 0.83 -31.50
C SER A 312 23.60 0.14 -32.85
N THR A 313 23.56 0.92 -33.92
CA THR A 313 24.12 0.54 -35.22
C THR A 313 24.98 1.70 -35.71
N ASP A 314 26.22 1.74 -35.25
CA ASP A 314 27.43 2.12 -36.00
C ASP A 314 28.66 1.88 -35.12
#